data_AF-A0A7V3KBD1-F1
#
_entry.id   AF-A0A7V3KBD1-F1
#
_cell.length_a   1.000
_cell.length_b   1.000
_cell.length_c   1.000
_cell.angle_alpha   90.00
_cell.angle_beta   90.00
_cell.angle_gamma   90.00
#
_symmetry.space_group_name_H-M   'P 1'
#
loop_
_entity.id
_entity.type
_entity.pdbx_description
1 polymer ?
#
loop_
_entity_poly.entity_id
_entity_poly.type
_entity_poly.pdbx_seq_one_letter_code
_entity_poly.pdbx_strand_id
1 'polypeptide(L)'
;MMEKLIRRFASQEEFKQEFEANLKNFGLFIPGEFQLELRQKVQVEIWLPDAEQAFPAKAEVVAVFPSGIALHLEEPPDWLRKLEEKISATRTEPVEALPAQEELSEEDKKELEQVEEIAVSEEDVEKIEKKIAVAESDMSNLYQAIRKLSKIEKIQLAKRGNRKALSILIQQGDRMLFRFLIQNPHLSASEVLQLFKHPALTTENIQELARNPAWAQNEEIRYQMVIHPKTPLPTALSLLNGVNQKQLAAIAKSQHIRAQLKSNALKLLLKRQSSAF
;
A
#
# COMPACT_ATOMS: atom_id res chain seq x y z
N MET A 1 44.37 9.16 0.93
CA MET A 1 44.01 8.33 2.11
C MET A 1 42.49 8.34 2.19
N MET A 2 41.84 7.19 2.30
CA MET A 2 40.38 7.17 2.50
C MET A 2 40.07 7.59 3.94
N GLU A 3 39.11 8.50 4.09
CA GLU A 3 38.70 8.98 5.41
C GLU A 3 37.90 7.89 6.13
N LYS A 4 38.21 7.67 7.41
CA LYS A 4 37.61 6.60 8.22
C LYS A 4 36.55 7.18 9.15
N LEU A 5 35.34 6.65 9.04
CA LEU A 5 34.17 7.06 9.83
C LEU A 5 33.70 5.90 10.70
N ILE A 6 33.11 6.20 11.85
CA ILE A 6 32.66 5.18 12.81
C ILE A 6 31.19 5.42 13.11
N ARG A 7 30.36 4.38 12.96
CA ARG A 7 28.97 4.39 13.43
C ARG A 7 28.79 3.30 14.47
N ARG A 8 28.52 3.72 15.71
CA ARG A 8 28.19 2.83 16.82
C ARG A 8 26.71 2.91 17.15
N PHE A 9 26.05 1.77 17.24
CA PHE A 9 24.67 1.66 17.72
C PHE A 9 24.67 1.35 19.22
N ALA A 10 23.91 2.11 19.99
CA ALA A 10 23.88 1.99 21.44
C ALA A 10 22.96 0.86 21.92
N SER A 11 21.95 0.49 21.11
CA SER A 11 20.97 -0.54 21.46
C SER A 11 20.50 -1.34 20.23
N GLN A 12 20.00 -2.55 20.46
CA GLN A 12 19.39 -3.39 19.42
C GLN A 12 18.18 -2.72 18.76
N GLU A 13 17.43 -1.89 19.52
CA GLU A 13 16.29 -1.14 19.00
C GLU A 13 16.71 -0.01 18.06
N GLU A 14 17.74 0.76 18.42
CA GLU A 14 18.31 1.80 17.56
C GLU A 14 18.86 1.19 16.26
N PHE A 15 19.58 0.07 16.36
CA PHE A 15 20.08 -0.65 15.20
C PHE A 15 18.93 -1.15 14.32
N LYS A 16 17.87 -1.72 14.89
CA LYS A 16 16.72 -2.21 14.13
C LYS A 16 15.99 -1.08 13.39
N GLN A 17 15.81 0.07 14.04
CA GLN A 17 15.21 1.24 13.41
C GLN A 17 16.06 1.77 12.26
N GLU A 18 17.37 1.90 12.45
CA GLU A 18 18.29 2.32 11.37
C GLU A 18 18.36 1.27 10.26
N PHE A 19 18.24 -0.02 10.60
CA PHE A 19 18.25 -1.10 9.64
C PHE A 19 17.02 -1.07 8.73
N GLU A 20 15.83 -0.93 9.34
CA GLU A 20 14.57 -0.82 8.60
C GLU A 20 14.48 0.49 7.80
N ALA A 21 15.02 1.59 8.33
CA ALA A 21 14.98 2.90 7.67
C ALA A 21 15.99 3.03 6.53
N ASN A 22 17.24 2.62 6.75
CA ASN A 22 18.37 2.99 5.90
C ASN A 22 19.21 1.78 5.46
N LEU A 23 19.69 0.92 6.37
CA LEU A 23 20.69 -0.13 6.02
C LEU A 23 20.14 -1.19 5.07
N LYS A 24 18.83 -1.52 5.12
CA LYS A 24 18.18 -2.45 4.18
C LYS A 24 18.33 -2.01 2.72
N ASN A 25 18.53 -0.72 2.47
CA ASN A 25 18.76 -0.16 1.13
C ASN A 25 20.22 0.30 0.95
N PHE A 26 21.15 -0.25 1.73
CA PHE A 26 22.57 0.15 1.75
C PHE A 26 22.79 1.61 2.14
N GLY A 27 21.81 2.26 2.78
CA GLY A 27 21.95 3.61 3.32
C GLY A 27 22.46 3.59 4.74
N LEU A 28 23.32 4.53 5.11
CA LEU A 28 23.79 4.71 6.48
C LEU A 28 23.84 6.19 6.84
N PHE A 29 23.15 6.57 7.91
CA PHE A 29 23.29 7.92 8.47
C PHE A 29 24.29 7.93 9.63
N ILE A 30 25.26 8.83 9.56
CA ILE A 30 26.19 9.10 10.65
C ILE A 30 25.89 10.49 11.19
N PRO A 31 25.35 10.61 12.42
CA PRO A 31 25.13 11.90 13.06
C PRO A 31 26.48 12.53 13.45
N GLY A 32 26.60 13.85 13.26
CA GLY A 32 27.81 14.60 13.58
C GLY A 32 28.16 15.68 12.56
N GLU A 33 29.18 16.46 12.84
CA GLU A 33 29.70 17.46 11.91
C GLU A 33 30.88 16.86 11.14
N PHE A 34 30.74 16.78 9.81
CA PHE A 34 31.76 16.22 8.93
C PHE A 34 32.03 17.19 7.77
N GLN A 35 33.30 17.40 7.44
CA GLN A 35 33.73 18.22 6.29
C GLN A 35 34.04 17.30 5.09
N LEU A 36 33.02 16.58 4.63
CA LEU A 36 33.13 15.66 3.50
C LEU A 36 32.40 16.23 2.28
N GLU A 37 32.89 15.89 1.10
CA GLU A 37 32.28 16.28 -0.17
C GLU A 37 31.30 15.21 -0.69
N LEU A 38 30.30 15.65 -1.45
CA LEU A 38 29.42 14.74 -2.19
C LEU A 38 30.22 13.82 -3.11
N ARG A 39 29.86 12.55 -3.16
CA ARG A 39 30.55 11.48 -3.90
C ARG A 39 31.94 11.11 -3.41
N GLN A 40 32.39 11.68 -2.30
CA GLN A 40 33.64 11.27 -1.68
C GLN A 40 33.51 9.83 -1.16
N LYS A 41 34.47 8.99 -1.53
CA LYS A 41 34.55 7.60 -1.05
C LYS A 41 35.21 7.57 0.32
N VAL A 42 34.54 6.92 1.26
CA VAL A 42 34.93 6.83 2.67
C VAL A 42 34.88 5.37 3.12
N GLN A 43 35.66 5.05 4.15
CA GLN A 43 35.62 3.76 4.82
C GLN A 43 34.85 3.93 6.13
N VAL A 44 33.86 3.09 6.38
CA VAL A 44 33.03 3.16 7.59
C VAL A 44 33.20 1.89 8.41
N GLU A 45 33.36 2.03 9.71
CA GLU A 45 33.35 0.94 10.68
C GLU A 45 32.04 0.97 11.47
N ILE A 46 31.23 -0.08 11.27
CA ILE A 46 29.92 -0.20 11.89
C ILE A 46 30.02 -1.12 13.11
N TRP A 47 29.65 -0.61 14.28
CA TRP A 47 29.66 -1.35 15.54
C TRP A 47 28.23 -1.67 15.95
N LEU A 48 27.88 -2.97 15.91
CA LEU A 48 26.60 -3.46 16.40
C LEU A 48 26.59 -3.54 17.94
N PRO A 49 25.40 -3.46 18.57
CA PRO A 49 25.29 -3.46 20.03
C PRO A 49 25.89 -4.70 20.71
N ASP A 50 25.79 -5.87 20.06
CA ASP A 50 26.25 -7.17 20.59
C ASP A 50 27.47 -7.74 19.84
N ALA A 51 28.15 -6.94 19.01
CA ALA A 51 29.30 -7.40 18.25
C ALA A 51 30.62 -7.03 18.96
N GLU A 52 31.48 -8.03 19.14
CA GLU A 52 32.85 -7.83 19.65
C GLU A 52 33.78 -7.20 18.60
N GLN A 53 33.38 -7.21 17.31
CA GLN A 53 34.19 -6.74 16.19
C GLN A 53 33.43 -5.70 15.35
N ALA A 54 34.16 -4.69 14.89
CA ALA A 54 33.67 -3.71 13.94
C ALA A 54 33.53 -4.31 12.55
N PHE A 55 32.48 -3.91 11.84
CA PHE A 55 32.27 -4.32 10.46
C PHE A 55 32.70 -3.21 9.50
N PRO A 56 33.81 -3.39 8.77
CA PRO A 56 34.25 -2.41 7.79
C PRO A 56 33.37 -2.47 6.54
N ALA A 57 33.01 -1.31 6.01
CA ALA A 57 32.32 -1.15 4.75
C ALA A 57 32.88 0.05 3.98
N LYS A 58 32.90 -0.04 2.65
CA LYS A 58 33.17 1.11 1.79
C LYS A 58 31.87 1.82 1.50
N ALA A 59 31.88 3.14 1.56
CA ALA A 59 30.70 3.93 1.33
C ALA A 59 31.01 5.21 0.53
N GLU A 60 29.99 5.75 -0.12
CA GLU A 60 30.03 7.02 -0.84
C GLU A 60 29.13 8.03 -0.13
N VAL A 61 29.60 9.27 0.02
CA VAL A 61 28.80 10.37 0.59
C VAL A 61 27.72 10.80 -0.39
N VAL A 62 26.46 10.55 -0.05
CA VAL A 62 25.29 10.87 -0.90
C VAL A 62 24.64 12.18 -0.48
N ALA A 63 24.72 12.55 0.79
CA ALA A 63 24.26 13.86 1.27
C ALA A 63 25.02 14.30 2.52
N VAL A 64 25.19 15.61 2.66
CA VAL A 64 25.80 16.26 3.83
C VAL A 64 24.77 17.21 4.42
N PHE A 65 24.53 17.09 5.72
CA PHE A 65 23.58 17.88 6.48
C PHE A 65 24.29 18.54 7.67
N PRO A 66 23.76 19.65 8.21
CA PRO A 66 24.28 20.23 9.45
C PRO A 66 24.27 19.26 10.64
N SER A 67 23.39 18.24 10.61
CA SER A 67 23.21 17.26 11.67
C SER A 67 23.91 15.92 11.43
N GLY A 68 24.58 15.72 10.30
CA GLY A 68 25.16 14.44 9.93
C GLY A 68 25.37 14.25 8.44
N ILE A 69 25.83 13.07 8.07
CA ILE A 69 26.08 12.66 6.69
C ILE A 69 25.31 11.40 6.36
N ALA A 70 24.78 11.33 5.14
CA ALA A 70 24.18 10.12 4.60
C ALA A 70 25.15 9.48 3.60
N LEU A 71 25.41 8.21 3.82
CA LEU A 71 26.34 7.39 3.05
C LEU A 71 25.58 6.26 2.35
N HIS A 72 26.09 5.82 1.20
CA HIS A 72 25.65 4.62 0.51
C HIS A 72 26.77 3.59 0.49
N LEU A 73 26.51 2.37 0.99
CA LEU A 73 27.49 1.28 1.02
C LEU A 73 27.64 0.70 -0.40
N GLU A 74 28.88 0.61 -0.90
CA GLU A 74 29.16 0.24 -2.30
C GLU A 74 28.86 -1.23 -2.63
N GLU A 75 28.98 -2.13 -1.65
CA GLU A 75 28.71 -3.56 -1.79
C GLU A 75 27.97 -4.05 -0.55
N PRO A 76 27.06 -5.05 -0.65
CA PRO A 76 26.50 -5.71 0.52
C PRO A 76 27.64 -6.36 1.31
N PRO A 77 28.00 -5.82 2.50
CA PRO A 77 29.10 -6.40 3.23
C PRO A 77 28.64 -7.75 3.83
N ASP A 78 29.54 -8.74 3.90
CA ASP A 78 29.19 -10.14 4.23
C ASP A 78 28.43 -10.32 5.54
N TRP A 79 28.59 -9.39 6.48
CA TRP A 79 27.87 -9.36 7.75
C TRP A 79 26.40 -8.98 7.59
N LEU A 80 26.04 -8.14 6.61
CA LEU A 80 24.67 -7.73 6.32
C LEU A 80 23.85 -8.92 5.81
N ARG A 81 24.46 -9.76 4.94
CA ARG A 81 23.86 -11.03 4.46
C ARG A 81 23.59 -12.01 5.61
N LYS A 82 24.56 -12.20 6.51
CA LYS A 82 24.43 -13.08 7.68
C LYS A 82 23.38 -12.56 8.69
N LEU A 83 23.16 -11.25 8.75
CA LEU A 83 22.14 -10.63 9.58
C LEU A 83 20.74 -10.77 8.99
N GLU A 84 20.59 -10.64 7.68
CA GLU A 84 19.34 -10.95 6.97
C GLU A 84 18.90 -12.40 7.23
N GLU A 85 19.83 -13.36 7.22
CA GLU A 85 19.54 -14.77 7.54
C GLU A 85 19.14 -14.98 9.02
N LYS A 86 19.80 -14.31 9.98
CA LYS A 86 19.45 -14.42 11.41
C LYS A 86 18.13 -13.72 11.77
N ILE A 87 17.85 -12.58 11.15
CA ILE A 87 16.60 -11.84 11.33
C ILE A 87 15.43 -12.57 10.65
N SER A 88 15.65 -13.23 9.50
CA SER A 88 14.63 -14.08 8.88
C SER A 88 14.33 -15.34 9.69
N ALA A 89 15.34 -15.92 10.36
CA ALA A 89 15.16 -17.12 11.20
C ALA A 89 14.41 -16.89 12.53
N THR A 90 14.39 -15.65 13.05
CA THR A 90 13.72 -15.30 14.33
C THR A 90 12.38 -14.61 14.12
N ARG A 91 11.95 -14.46 12.86
CA ARG A 91 10.70 -13.82 12.48
C ARG A 91 9.88 -14.80 11.68
N THR A 92 8.97 -15.50 12.34
CA THR A 92 7.68 -15.89 11.73
C THR A 92 6.92 -14.60 11.39
N GLU A 93 7.37 -13.91 10.35
CA GLU A 93 6.68 -13.82 9.07
C GLU A 93 7.46 -12.86 8.14
N PRO A 94 7.47 -13.14 6.83
CA PRO A 94 8.30 -12.47 5.85
C PRO A 94 7.75 -11.07 5.56
N VAL A 95 8.62 -10.05 5.52
CA VAL A 95 8.34 -8.90 4.64
C VAL A 95 8.69 -9.37 3.25
N GLU A 96 7.71 -10.07 2.68
CA GLU A 96 7.68 -10.49 1.30
C GLU A 96 8.05 -9.29 0.41
N ALA A 97 8.74 -9.58 -0.69
CA ALA A 97 8.69 -8.76 -1.88
C ALA A 97 7.26 -8.26 -2.12
N LEU A 98 7.10 -7.15 -2.87
CA LEU A 98 5.82 -6.78 -3.52
C LEU A 98 4.98 -8.04 -3.67
N PRO A 99 3.80 -8.17 -3.02
CA PRO A 99 3.16 -9.47 -2.94
C PRO A 99 3.10 -9.99 -4.36
N ALA A 100 3.80 -11.12 -4.58
CA ALA A 100 3.34 -12.09 -5.53
C ALA A 100 1.84 -12.12 -5.29
N GLN A 101 1.11 -11.76 -6.35
CA GLN A 101 -0.33 -11.61 -6.42
C GLN A 101 -0.98 -12.24 -5.18
N GLU A 102 -1.75 -11.49 -4.37
CA GLU A 102 -2.82 -12.12 -3.58
C GLU A 102 -3.77 -12.73 -4.62
N GLU A 103 -3.32 -13.78 -5.31
CA GLU A 103 -4.16 -14.65 -6.08
C GLU A 103 -5.13 -15.16 -5.05
N LEU A 104 -6.41 -14.88 -5.29
CA LEU A 104 -7.47 -15.69 -4.69
C LEU A 104 -7.00 -17.14 -4.69
N SER A 105 -7.18 -17.85 -3.58
CA SER A 105 -6.81 -19.27 -3.54
C SER A 105 -7.40 -19.98 -4.77
N GLU A 106 -6.72 -20.99 -5.31
CA GLU A 106 -7.26 -21.76 -6.45
C GLU A 106 -8.69 -22.28 -6.16
N GLU A 107 -9.03 -22.44 -4.89
CA GLU A 107 -10.38 -22.75 -4.38
C GLU A 107 -11.33 -21.55 -4.51
N ASP A 108 -10.94 -20.34 -4.12
CA ASP A 108 -11.75 -19.13 -4.30
C ASP A 108 -11.92 -18.76 -5.79
N LYS A 109 -10.91 -19.01 -6.65
CA LYS A 109 -11.03 -18.82 -8.11
C LYS A 109 -12.04 -19.80 -8.70
N LYS A 110 -11.99 -21.07 -8.30
CA LYS A 110 -12.95 -22.10 -8.72
C LYS A 110 -14.36 -21.82 -8.16
N GLU A 111 -14.47 -21.37 -6.92
CA GLU A 111 -15.75 -20.92 -6.36
C GLU A 111 -16.28 -19.70 -7.12
N LEU A 112 -15.43 -18.75 -7.51
CA LEU A 112 -15.85 -17.61 -8.33
C LEU A 112 -16.33 -18.03 -9.71
N GLU A 113 -15.61 -18.90 -10.41
CA GLU A 113 -16.03 -19.43 -11.71
C GLU A 113 -17.34 -20.20 -11.60
N GLN A 114 -17.49 -21.03 -10.56
CA GLN A 114 -18.74 -21.72 -10.27
C GLN A 114 -19.86 -20.73 -9.97
N VAL A 115 -19.63 -19.66 -9.20
CA VAL A 115 -20.68 -18.67 -8.90
C VAL A 115 -21.00 -17.76 -10.09
N GLU A 116 -20.04 -17.48 -10.97
CA GLU A 116 -20.29 -16.81 -12.25
C GLU A 116 -21.10 -17.71 -13.22
N GLU A 117 -20.92 -19.04 -13.18
CA GLU A 117 -21.69 -20.03 -13.95
C GLU A 117 -23.03 -20.43 -13.31
N ILE A 118 -23.22 -20.24 -11.99
CA ILE A 118 -24.51 -20.46 -11.32
C ILE A 118 -25.49 -19.41 -11.84
N ALA A 119 -26.25 -19.81 -12.86
CA ALA A 119 -27.47 -19.16 -13.29
C ALA A 119 -28.50 -19.29 -12.16
N VAL A 120 -28.44 -18.36 -11.20
CA VAL A 120 -29.53 -18.18 -10.23
C VAL A 120 -30.76 -17.79 -11.03
N SER A 121 -31.84 -18.57 -10.88
CA SER A 121 -33.09 -18.31 -11.60
C SER A 121 -33.55 -16.86 -11.34
N GLU A 122 -34.06 -16.19 -12.36
CA GLU A 122 -34.55 -14.80 -12.22
C GLU A 122 -35.63 -14.70 -11.12
N GLU A 123 -36.39 -15.78 -10.92
CA GLU A 123 -37.39 -15.91 -9.86
C GLU A 123 -36.81 -15.88 -8.44
N ASP A 124 -35.63 -16.46 -8.22
CA ASP A 124 -35.00 -16.46 -6.89
C ASP A 124 -34.37 -15.10 -6.58
N VAL A 125 -33.83 -14.42 -7.60
CA VAL A 125 -33.36 -13.04 -7.47
C VAL A 125 -34.52 -12.10 -7.14
N GLU A 126 -35.66 -12.25 -7.81
CA GLU A 126 -36.84 -11.42 -7.55
C GLU A 126 -37.43 -11.65 -6.15
N LYS A 127 -37.37 -12.89 -5.62
CA LYS A 127 -37.75 -13.19 -4.23
C LYS A 127 -36.81 -12.53 -3.22
N ILE A 128 -35.50 -12.49 -3.49
CA ILE A 128 -34.51 -11.83 -2.63
C ILE A 128 -34.74 -10.32 -2.63
N GLU A 129 -34.92 -9.72 -3.81
CA GLU A 129 -35.21 -8.29 -3.96
C GLU A 129 -36.51 -7.91 -3.23
N LYS A 130 -37.57 -8.71 -3.35
CA LYS A 130 -38.83 -8.50 -2.60
C LYS A 130 -38.65 -8.61 -1.09
N LYS A 131 -37.88 -9.59 -0.59
CA LYS A 131 -37.58 -9.72 0.85
C LYS A 131 -36.79 -8.52 1.38
N ILE A 132 -35.87 -7.98 0.58
CA ILE A 132 -35.04 -6.84 0.94
C ILE A 132 -35.85 -5.55 0.90
N ALA A 133 -36.69 -5.35 -0.12
CA ALA A 133 -37.61 -4.22 -0.22
C ALA A 133 -38.57 -4.14 0.99
N VAL A 134 -39.04 -5.29 1.49
CA VAL A 134 -39.88 -5.35 2.70
C VAL A 134 -39.09 -5.00 3.97
N ALA A 135 -37.79 -5.30 4.02
CA ALA A 135 -36.92 -5.02 5.16
C ALA A 135 -36.34 -3.58 5.16
N GLU A 136 -36.55 -2.80 4.11
CA GLU A 136 -36.01 -1.43 3.97
C GLU A 136 -36.62 -0.39 4.91
N SER A 137 -37.75 -0.71 5.54
CA SER A 137 -38.40 0.13 6.55
C SER A 137 -37.59 0.23 7.84
N ASP A 138 -36.82 -0.81 8.19
CA ASP A 138 -36.00 -0.89 9.41
C ASP A 138 -34.56 -1.33 9.11
N MET A 139 -33.58 -0.43 9.28
CA MET A 139 -32.15 -0.72 9.02
C MET A 139 -31.61 -1.91 9.83
N SER A 140 -32.10 -2.12 11.05
CA SER A 140 -31.72 -3.27 11.89
C SER A 140 -32.21 -4.59 11.31
N ASN A 141 -33.41 -4.61 10.72
CA ASN A 141 -33.99 -5.80 10.10
C ASN A 141 -33.28 -6.10 8.76
N LEU A 142 -32.96 -5.07 7.98
CA LEU A 142 -32.15 -5.18 6.76
C LEU A 142 -30.77 -5.81 7.03
N TYR A 143 -30.08 -5.34 8.08
CA TYR A 143 -28.78 -5.88 8.47
C TYR A 143 -28.85 -7.36 8.85
N GLN A 144 -29.84 -7.74 9.66
CA GLN A 144 -30.04 -9.14 10.06
C GLN A 144 -30.42 -10.03 8.88
N ALA A 145 -31.25 -9.54 7.96
CA ALA A 145 -31.62 -10.26 6.75
C ALA A 145 -30.40 -10.53 5.87
N ILE A 146 -29.58 -9.51 5.59
CA ILE A 146 -28.37 -9.65 4.76
C ILE A 146 -27.34 -10.57 5.43
N ARG A 147 -27.23 -10.55 6.77
CA ARG A 147 -26.32 -11.45 7.49
C ARG A 147 -26.70 -12.93 7.35
N LYS A 148 -28.00 -13.23 7.22
CA LYS A 148 -28.53 -14.59 7.07
C LYS A 148 -28.48 -15.12 5.62
N LEU A 149 -28.21 -14.26 4.64
CA LEU A 149 -28.07 -14.66 3.24
C LEU A 149 -26.85 -15.57 3.04
N SER A 150 -26.97 -16.51 2.13
CA SER A 150 -25.87 -17.33 1.61
C SER A 150 -24.87 -16.48 0.80
N LYS A 151 -23.67 -17.02 0.58
CA LYS A 151 -22.60 -16.35 -0.17
C LYS A 151 -23.06 -15.96 -1.59
N ILE A 152 -23.79 -16.85 -2.26
CA ILE A 152 -24.34 -16.63 -3.61
C ILE A 152 -25.37 -15.50 -3.60
N GLU A 153 -26.31 -15.51 -2.66
CA GLU A 153 -27.34 -14.47 -2.53
C GLU A 153 -26.71 -13.09 -2.25
N LYS A 154 -25.65 -13.04 -1.44
CA LYS A 154 -24.90 -11.80 -1.20
C LYS A 154 -24.19 -11.30 -2.46
N ILE A 155 -23.67 -12.19 -3.31
CA ILE A 155 -23.06 -11.83 -4.59
C ILE A 155 -24.10 -11.23 -5.54
N GLN A 156 -25.30 -11.83 -5.61
CA GLN A 156 -26.41 -11.27 -6.41
C GLN A 156 -26.82 -9.89 -5.87
N LEU A 157 -26.94 -9.76 -4.55
CA LEU A 157 -27.20 -8.49 -3.91
C LEU A 157 -26.09 -7.46 -4.14
N ALA A 158 -24.83 -7.89 -4.22
CA ALA A 158 -23.72 -7.01 -4.56
C ALA A 158 -23.84 -6.46 -5.98
N LYS A 159 -24.30 -7.26 -6.95
CA LYS A 159 -24.45 -6.85 -8.36
C LYS A 159 -25.64 -5.93 -8.62
N ARG A 160 -26.79 -6.16 -7.96
CA ARG A 160 -28.07 -5.49 -8.26
C ARG A 160 -28.66 -4.68 -7.10
N GLY A 161 -28.11 -4.84 -5.90
CA GLY A 161 -28.64 -4.23 -4.70
C GLY A 161 -28.58 -2.71 -4.70
N ASN A 162 -29.45 -2.14 -3.88
CA ASN A 162 -29.56 -0.72 -3.62
C ASN A 162 -28.55 -0.23 -2.57
N ARG A 163 -28.31 1.09 -2.51
CA ARG A 163 -27.28 1.73 -1.65
C ARG A 163 -27.27 1.26 -0.19
N LYS A 164 -28.44 1.12 0.43
CA LYS A 164 -28.55 0.64 1.83
C LYS A 164 -27.97 -0.77 1.98
N ALA A 165 -28.29 -1.68 1.06
CA ALA A 165 -27.75 -3.02 1.05
C ALA A 165 -26.24 -3.04 0.75
N LEU A 166 -25.79 -2.22 -0.21
CA LEU A 166 -24.36 -2.10 -0.55
C LEU A 166 -23.54 -1.62 0.65
N SER A 167 -24.00 -0.61 1.38
CA SER A 167 -23.31 -0.12 2.59
C SER A 167 -23.16 -1.21 3.66
N ILE A 168 -24.18 -2.06 3.83
CA ILE A 168 -24.12 -3.20 4.76
C ILE A 168 -23.12 -4.26 4.26
N LEU A 169 -23.12 -4.57 2.97
CA LEU A 169 -22.17 -5.52 2.38
C LEU A 169 -20.72 -5.03 2.48
N ILE A 170 -20.48 -3.72 2.30
CA ILE A 170 -19.16 -3.10 2.48
C ILE A 170 -18.67 -3.31 3.91
N GLN A 171 -19.54 -3.06 4.91
CA GLN A 171 -19.20 -3.25 6.33
C GLN A 171 -18.84 -4.71 6.68
N GLN A 172 -19.44 -5.69 5.99
CA GLN A 172 -19.12 -7.11 6.22
C GLN A 172 -17.71 -7.48 5.74
N GLY A 173 -17.12 -6.73 4.79
CA GLY A 173 -15.70 -6.82 4.46
C GLY A 173 -15.24 -8.11 3.78
N ASP A 174 -16.05 -8.68 2.89
CA ASP A 174 -15.69 -9.90 2.14
C ASP A 174 -14.96 -9.55 0.82
N ARG A 175 -13.77 -10.14 0.62
CA ARG A 175 -12.92 -9.95 -0.57
C ARG A 175 -13.67 -10.32 -1.86
N MET A 176 -14.44 -11.40 -1.83
CA MET A 176 -15.14 -11.91 -3.01
C MET A 176 -16.28 -10.98 -3.43
N LEU A 177 -16.99 -10.42 -2.44
CA LEU A 177 -18.10 -9.49 -2.70
C LEU A 177 -17.62 -8.17 -3.31
N PHE A 178 -16.43 -7.70 -2.95
CA PHE A 178 -15.93 -6.39 -3.40
C PHE A 178 -15.77 -6.29 -4.91
N ARG A 179 -15.35 -7.37 -5.58
CA ARG A 179 -15.28 -7.42 -7.05
C ARG A 179 -16.65 -7.18 -7.69
N PHE A 180 -17.70 -7.79 -7.14
CA PHE A 180 -19.07 -7.62 -7.63
C PHE A 180 -19.69 -6.28 -7.25
N LEU A 181 -19.37 -5.74 -6.07
CA LEU A 181 -19.83 -4.43 -5.62
C LEU A 181 -19.34 -3.31 -6.54
N ILE A 182 -18.08 -3.36 -7.00
CA ILE A 182 -17.46 -2.35 -7.85
C ILE A 182 -18.16 -2.23 -9.21
N GLN A 183 -18.77 -3.33 -9.69
CA GLN A 183 -19.50 -3.39 -10.96
C GLN A 183 -20.95 -2.88 -10.84
N ASN A 184 -21.45 -2.64 -9.63
CA ASN A 184 -22.84 -2.25 -9.42
C ASN A 184 -23.09 -0.78 -9.84
N PRO A 185 -24.11 -0.49 -10.68
CA PRO A 185 -24.43 0.86 -11.13
C PRO A 185 -24.96 1.80 -10.04
N HIS A 186 -25.50 1.27 -8.94
CA HIS A 186 -26.01 2.05 -7.82
C HIS A 186 -24.93 2.47 -6.81
N LEU A 187 -23.71 1.96 -6.97
CA LEU A 187 -22.58 2.29 -6.12
C LEU A 187 -22.28 3.79 -6.19
N SER A 188 -22.16 4.41 -5.03
CA SER A 188 -21.91 5.85 -4.88
C SER A 188 -20.45 6.14 -4.53
N ALA A 189 -20.01 7.37 -4.79
CA ALA A 189 -18.65 7.81 -4.44
C ALA A 189 -18.35 7.66 -2.94
N SER A 190 -19.32 7.90 -2.06
CA SER A 190 -19.16 7.71 -0.61
C SER A 190 -18.90 6.25 -0.23
N GLU A 191 -19.56 5.31 -0.90
CA GLU A 191 -19.38 3.87 -0.68
C GLU A 191 -18.02 3.40 -1.22
N VAL A 192 -17.59 3.92 -2.37
CA VAL A 192 -16.24 3.66 -2.91
C VAL A 192 -15.17 4.14 -1.93
N LEU A 193 -15.33 5.31 -1.31
CA LEU A 193 -14.39 5.80 -0.29
C LEU A 193 -14.40 4.94 0.98
N GLN A 194 -15.52 4.28 1.31
CA GLN A 194 -15.57 3.30 2.39
C GLN A 194 -14.81 2.01 2.02
N LEU A 195 -14.87 1.57 0.76
CA LEU A 195 -14.09 0.42 0.29
C LEU A 195 -12.58 0.61 0.49
N PHE A 196 -12.05 1.82 0.22
CA PHE A 196 -10.63 2.15 0.44
C PHE A 196 -10.18 2.10 1.90
N LYS A 197 -11.11 2.09 2.86
CA LYS A 197 -10.80 1.94 4.29
C LYS A 197 -10.74 0.48 4.73
N HIS A 198 -11.27 -0.45 3.93
CA HIS A 198 -11.32 -1.86 4.29
C HIS A 198 -10.02 -2.60 3.90
N PRO A 199 -9.46 -3.43 4.81
CA PRO A 199 -8.27 -4.23 4.52
C PRO A 199 -8.51 -5.35 3.48
N ALA A 200 -9.78 -5.72 3.27
CA ALA A 200 -10.22 -6.70 2.28
C ALA A 200 -10.16 -6.20 0.83
N LEU A 201 -9.89 -4.91 0.60
CA LEU A 201 -9.68 -4.40 -0.74
C LEU A 201 -8.42 -5.03 -1.33
N THR A 202 -8.51 -5.58 -2.56
CA THR A 202 -7.40 -6.24 -3.25
C THR A 202 -6.83 -5.32 -4.33
N THR A 203 -5.64 -5.67 -4.82
CA THR A 203 -4.96 -5.00 -5.94
C THR A 203 -5.84 -4.98 -7.19
N GLU A 204 -6.50 -6.11 -7.49
CA GLU A 204 -7.39 -6.28 -8.65
C GLU A 204 -8.59 -5.34 -8.59
N ASN A 205 -9.24 -5.24 -7.43
CA ASN A 205 -10.36 -4.34 -7.19
C ASN A 205 -9.97 -2.87 -7.46
N ILE A 206 -8.76 -2.46 -7.03
CA ILE A 206 -8.25 -1.10 -7.27
C ILE A 206 -7.97 -0.87 -8.76
N GLN A 207 -7.42 -1.87 -9.45
CA GLN A 207 -7.20 -1.78 -10.90
C GLN A 207 -8.52 -1.67 -11.66
N GLU A 208 -9.55 -2.42 -11.26
CA GLU A 208 -10.89 -2.34 -11.85
C GLU A 208 -11.52 -0.95 -11.64
N LEU A 209 -11.42 -0.40 -10.43
CA LEU A 209 -11.82 0.98 -10.14
C LEU A 209 -11.06 2.00 -11.01
N ALA A 210 -9.74 1.81 -11.18
CA ALA A 210 -8.91 2.71 -11.98
C ALA A 210 -9.22 2.64 -13.49
N ARG A 211 -9.73 1.51 -13.99
CA ARG A 211 -10.16 1.35 -15.39
C ARG A 211 -11.47 2.10 -15.68
N ASN A 212 -12.32 2.28 -14.67
CA ASN A 212 -13.58 3.00 -14.83
C ASN A 212 -13.34 4.52 -14.85
N PRO A 213 -13.63 5.23 -15.96
CA PRO A 213 -13.38 6.66 -16.06
C PRO A 213 -14.20 7.49 -15.05
N ALA A 214 -15.38 7.03 -14.64
CA ALA A 214 -16.21 7.75 -13.66
C ALA A 214 -15.49 7.86 -12.30
N TRP A 215 -14.85 6.78 -11.86
CA TRP A 215 -14.09 6.74 -10.61
C TRP A 215 -12.73 7.40 -10.76
N ALA A 216 -12.05 7.18 -11.88
CA ALA A 216 -10.78 7.82 -12.17
C ALA A 216 -10.92 9.35 -12.28
N GLN A 217 -12.07 9.90 -12.71
CA GLN A 217 -12.32 11.34 -12.82
C GLN A 217 -12.53 12.03 -11.46
N ASN A 218 -13.09 11.32 -10.48
CA ASN A 218 -13.35 11.86 -9.16
C ASN A 218 -12.03 12.10 -8.39
N GLU A 219 -11.80 13.35 -7.99
CA GLU A 219 -10.53 13.78 -7.38
C GLU A 219 -10.21 13.06 -6.06
N GLU A 220 -11.22 12.81 -5.22
CA GLU A 220 -11.03 12.18 -3.92
C GLU A 220 -10.76 10.68 -4.08
N ILE A 221 -11.53 10.00 -4.94
CA ILE A 221 -11.33 8.57 -5.22
C ILE A 221 -9.97 8.35 -5.90
N ARG A 222 -9.61 9.21 -6.86
CA ARG A 222 -8.29 9.21 -7.50
C ARG A 222 -7.17 9.33 -6.47
N TYR A 223 -7.30 10.27 -5.54
CA TYR A 223 -6.32 10.46 -4.47
C TYR A 223 -6.20 9.21 -3.59
N GLN A 224 -7.32 8.63 -3.15
CA GLN A 224 -7.32 7.40 -2.35
C GLN A 224 -6.65 6.23 -3.10
N MET A 225 -6.94 6.06 -4.39
CA MET A 225 -6.27 5.06 -5.23
C MET A 225 -4.76 5.26 -5.26
N VAL A 226 -4.28 6.50 -5.39
CA VAL A 226 -2.83 6.80 -5.49
C VAL A 226 -2.10 6.50 -4.18
N ILE A 227 -2.68 6.85 -3.04
CA ILE A 227 -2.01 6.67 -1.73
C ILE A 227 -2.10 5.24 -1.19
N HIS A 228 -3.05 4.44 -1.68
CA HIS A 228 -3.33 3.14 -1.09
C HIS A 228 -2.15 2.15 -1.26
N PRO A 229 -1.75 1.40 -0.21
CA PRO A 229 -0.56 0.56 -0.22
C PRO A 229 -0.64 -0.57 -1.26
N LYS A 230 -1.83 -1.14 -1.48
CA LYS A 230 -2.06 -2.22 -2.45
C LYS A 230 -2.17 -1.75 -3.91
N THR A 231 -2.08 -0.45 -4.19
CA THR A 231 -2.16 0.04 -5.58
C THR A 231 -0.86 -0.26 -6.33
N PRO A 232 -0.89 -0.89 -7.51
CA PRO A 232 0.33 -1.09 -8.29
C PRO A 232 1.00 0.24 -8.64
N LEU A 233 2.33 0.29 -8.58
CA LEU A 233 3.07 1.52 -8.87
C LEU A 233 2.73 2.10 -10.25
N PRO A 234 2.63 1.31 -11.34
CA PRO A 234 2.27 1.85 -12.66
C PRO A 234 0.90 2.54 -12.65
N THR A 235 -0.09 1.93 -11.98
CA THR A 235 -1.44 2.48 -11.84
C THR A 235 -1.43 3.78 -11.05
N ALA A 236 -0.70 3.82 -9.93
CA ALA A 236 -0.56 5.02 -9.11
C ALA A 236 0.11 6.18 -9.87
N LEU A 237 1.16 5.90 -10.65
CA LEU A 237 1.85 6.91 -11.47
C LEU A 237 0.96 7.45 -12.60
N SER A 238 0.15 6.60 -13.24
CA SER A 238 -0.80 7.02 -14.27
C SER A 238 -1.84 8.00 -13.69
N LEU A 239 -2.41 7.66 -12.53
CA LEU A 239 -3.42 8.47 -11.85
C LEU A 239 -2.84 9.77 -11.26
N LEU A 240 -1.54 9.80 -10.95
CA LEU A 240 -0.86 10.95 -10.32
C LEU A 240 -0.99 12.24 -11.13
N ASN A 241 -1.02 12.14 -12.47
CA ASN A 241 -1.18 13.28 -13.37
C ASN A 241 -2.53 14.00 -13.18
N GLY A 242 -3.55 13.32 -12.67
CA GLY A 242 -4.85 13.91 -12.37
C GLY A 242 -4.94 14.52 -10.97
N VAL A 243 -3.99 14.28 -10.07
CA VAL A 243 -4.13 14.69 -8.66
C VAL A 243 -3.95 16.19 -8.51
N ASN A 244 -4.69 16.83 -7.59
CA ASN A 244 -4.62 18.28 -7.37
C ASN A 244 -3.32 18.72 -6.68
N GLN A 245 -2.93 19.99 -6.83
CA GLN A 245 -1.67 20.51 -6.26
C GLN A 245 -1.58 20.32 -4.73
N LYS A 246 -2.68 20.55 -4.00
CA LYS A 246 -2.75 20.34 -2.54
C LYS A 246 -2.48 18.88 -2.17
N GLN A 247 -3.11 17.96 -2.89
CA GLN A 247 -2.96 16.51 -2.69
C GLN A 247 -1.56 16.03 -3.09
N LEU A 248 -0.98 16.55 -4.18
CA LEU A 248 0.41 16.27 -4.58
C LEU A 248 1.42 16.68 -3.51
N ALA A 249 1.22 17.86 -2.89
CA ALA A 249 2.05 18.30 -1.78
C ALA A 249 1.92 17.38 -0.56
N ALA A 250 0.71 16.88 -0.27
CA ALA A 250 0.49 15.90 0.80
C ALA A 250 1.21 14.57 0.52
N ILE A 251 1.15 14.07 -0.71
CA ILE A 251 1.87 12.85 -1.14
C ILE A 251 3.37 13.02 -0.98
N ALA A 252 3.92 14.15 -1.45
CA ALA A 252 5.35 14.43 -1.38
C ALA A 252 5.87 14.51 0.07
N LYS A 253 5.06 14.99 1.02
CA LYS A 253 5.42 15.12 2.45
C LYS A 253 5.21 13.85 3.27
N SER A 254 4.34 12.94 2.82
CA SER A 254 3.99 11.73 3.57
C SER A 254 5.21 10.83 3.80
N GLN A 255 5.31 10.16 4.94
CA GLN A 255 6.40 9.21 5.22
C GLN A 255 6.07 7.79 4.75
N HIS A 256 4.80 7.39 4.81
CA HIS A 256 4.33 6.02 4.55
C HIS A 256 4.12 5.66 3.07
N ILE A 257 4.34 6.58 2.13
CA ILE A 257 4.20 6.34 0.69
C ILE A 257 5.53 5.87 0.08
N ARG A 258 5.48 5.11 -1.01
CA ARG A 258 6.66 4.66 -1.79
C ARG A 258 7.50 5.86 -2.28
N ALA A 259 8.83 5.76 -2.14
CA ALA A 259 9.76 6.85 -2.49
C ALA A 259 9.65 7.31 -3.96
N GLN A 260 9.48 6.38 -4.90
CA GLN A 260 9.30 6.68 -6.32
C GLN A 260 8.01 7.47 -6.59
N LEU A 261 6.94 7.24 -5.82
CA LEU A 261 5.70 8.00 -5.97
C LEU A 261 5.88 9.43 -5.45
N LYS A 262 6.59 9.61 -4.33
CA LYS A 262 6.90 10.94 -3.77
C LYS A 262 7.75 11.78 -4.72
N SER A 263 8.82 11.20 -5.28
CA SER A 263 9.71 11.93 -6.18
C SER A 263 9.00 12.39 -7.45
N ASN A 264 8.12 11.56 -8.02
CA ASN A 264 7.28 11.95 -9.15
C ASN A 264 6.22 13.00 -8.76
N ALA A 265 5.60 12.87 -7.59
CA ALA A 265 4.64 13.86 -7.09
C ALA A 265 5.29 15.24 -6.90
N LEU A 266 6.50 15.27 -6.34
CA LEU A 266 7.28 16.49 -6.14
C LEU A 266 7.69 17.12 -7.47
N LYS A 267 8.18 16.33 -8.43
CA LYS A 267 8.51 16.82 -9.79
C LYS A 267 7.29 17.45 -10.47
N LEU A 268 6.12 16.80 -10.39
CA LEU A 268 4.87 17.33 -10.96
C LEU A 268 4.39 18.59 -10.25
N LEU A 269 4.53 18.66 -8.92
CA LEU A 269 4.19 19.84 -8.14
C LEU A 269 5.03 21.05 -8.57
N LEU A 270 6.35 20.90 -8.65
CA LEU A 270 7.27 21.96 -9.06
C LEU A 270 6.98 22.42 -10.50
N LYS A 271 6.77 21.48 -11.44
CA LYS A 271 6.42 21.79 -12.83
C LYS A 271 5.15 22.64 -12.92
N ARG A 272 4.13 22.35 -12.12
CA ARG A 272 2.86 23.08 -12.10
C ARG A 272 2.96 24.44 -11.41
N GLN A 273 3.85 24.59 -10.43
CA GLN A 273 4.14 25.87 -9.79
C GLN A 273 4.91 26.79 -10.75
N SER A 274 5.90 26.27 -11.48
CA SER A 274 6.67 27.04 -12.46
C SER A 274 5.86 27.46 -13.69
N SER A 275 4.79 26.72 -14.04
CA SER A 275 3.91 27.05 -15.17
C SER A 275 2.75 27.99 -14.80
N ALA A 276 2.61 28.35 -13.53
CA ALA A 276 1.59 29.28 -13.04
C ALA A 276 2.10 30.73 -12.93
N PHE A 277 3.38 30.95 -13.27
CA PHE A 277 4.03 32.25 -13.44
C PHE A 277 4.36 32.45 -14.92
#